data_AF-A0A9D8ADE1-F1
#
_entry.id   AF-A0A9D8ADE1-F1
#
_cell.length_a   1.000
_cell.length_b   1.000
_cell.length_c   1.000
_cell.angle_alpha   90.00
_cell.angle_beta   90.00
_cell.angle_gamma   90.00
#
_symmetry.space_group_name_H-M   'P 1'
#
loop_
_entity.id
_entity.type
_entity.pdbx_description
1 polymer ?
#
loop_
_entity_poly.entity_id
_entity_poly.type
_entity_poly.pdbx_seq_one_letter_code
_entity_poly.pdbx_strand_id
1 'polypeptide(L)'
;MNHILRWIVALIFCSFAAVNLNDPDGFIWVPVYLAVAFLPFTKIGSEKTIKISAIGLLIVGLLVTMGLLNSMMPWQLDNRMVNLWEHQREGLGLILGAAWLWFGRKMK
;
A
#
# COMPACT_ATOMS: atom_id res chain seq x y z
N MET A 1 -18.52 -3.24 -9.80
CA MET A 1 -17.45 -2.24 -9.52
C MET A 1 -17.28 -1.41 -10.75
N ASN A 2 -17.45 -0.09 -10.65
CA ASN A 2 -17.30 0.80 -11.79
C ASN A 2 -15.91 0.57 -12.39
N HIS A 3 -15.87 0.17 -13.67
CA HIS A 3 -14.66 -0.15 -14.40
C HIS A 3 -13.60 0.96 -14.24
N ILE A 4 -14.07 2.21 -14.24
CA ILE A 4 -13.27 3.43 -14.04
C ILE A 4 -12.55 3.45 -12.67
N LEU A 5 -13.23 3.07 -11.58
CA LEU A 5 -12.65 3.13 -10.23
C LEU A 5 -11.48 2.16 -10.07
N ARG A 6 -11.54 0.98 -10.72
CA ARG A 6 -10.44 0.00 -10.73
C ARG A 6 -9.18 0.60 -11.32
N TRP A 7 -9.33 1.26 -12.46
CA TRP A 7 -8.25 1.90 -13.18
C TRP A 7 -7.67 3.09 -12.42
N ILE A 8 -8.52 3.92 -11.80
CA ILE A 8 -8.05 5.04 -10.97
C ILE A 8 -7.19 4.52 -9.82
N VAL A 9 -7.67 3.52 -9.07
CA VAL A 9 -6.90 2.99 -7.94
C VAL A 9 -5.60 2.34 -8.41
N ALA A 10 -5.64 1.57 -9.51
CA ALA A 10 -4.44 0.99 -10.09
C ALA A 10 -3.40 2.05 -10.47
N LEU A 11 -3.83 3.14 -11.11
CA LEU A 11 -2.95 4.25 -11.48
C LEU A 11 -2.36 4.94 -10.24
N ILE A 12 -3.15 5.15 -9.19
CA ILE A 12 -2.66 5.71 -7.92
C ILE A 12 -1.56 4.82 -7.33
N PHE A 13 -1.81 3.52 -7.19
CA PHE A 13 -0.80 2.61 -6.60
C PHE A 13 0.42 2.39 -7.52
N CYS A 14 0.24 2.41 -8.84
CA CYS A 14 1.38 2.44 -9.77
C CYS A 14 2.21 3.72 -9.61
N SER A 15 1.56 4.87 -9.34
CA SER A 15 2.29 6.12 -9.08
C SER A 15 3.07 6.07 -7.77
N PHE A 16 2.52 5.44 -6.72
CA PHE A 16 3.23 5.20 -5.47
C PHE A 16 4.45 4.30 -5.70
N ALA A 17 4.27 3.19 -6.43
CA ALA A 17 5.40 2.34 -6.82
C ALA A 17 6.47 3.13 -7.60
N ALA A 18 6.06 3.98 -8.56
CA ALA A 18 7.00 4.74 -9.37
C ALA A 18 7.85 5.72 -8.56
N VAL A 19 7.27 6.39 -7.55
CA VAL A 19 8.03 7.34 -6.72
C VAL A 19 9.01 6.65 -5.78
N ASN A 20 8.73 5.41 -5.35
CA ASN A 20 9.62 4.62 -4.50
C ASN A 20 10.71 3.84 -5.26
N LEU A 21 10.77 3.91 -6.59
CA LEU A 21 11.79 3.17 -7.37
C LEU A 21 13.23 3.55 -7.04
N ASN A 22 13.46 4.78 -6.59
CA ASN A 22 14.78 5.32 -6.30
C ASN A 22 15.15 5.27 -4.81
N ASP A 23 14.23 4.78 -3.97
CA ASP A 23 14.44 4.74 -2.52
C ASP A 23 15.24 3.50 -2.12
N PRO A 24 16.13 3.61 -1.12
CA PRO A 24 16.87 2.47 -0.54
C PRO A 24 16.02 1.26 -0.17
N ASP A 25 14.77 1.48 0.24
CA ASP A 25 13.78 0.46 0.61
C ASP A 25 12.70 0.24 -0.46
N GLY A 26 12.87 0.81 -1.65
CA GLY A 26 11.97 0.66 -2.80
C GLY A 26 11.72 -0.79 -3.19
N PHE A 27 12.68 -1.69 -2.95
CA PHE A 27 12.50 -3.13 -3.16
C PHE A 27 11.41 -3.76 -2.28
N ILE A 28 11.02 -3.11 -1.18
CA ILE A 28 9.89 -3.50 -0.32
C ILE A 28 8.61 -2.85 -0.84
N TRP A 29 8.62 -1.54 -1.05
CA TRP A 29 7.41 -0.77 -1.34
C TRP A 29 6.89 -0.96 -2.76
N VAL A 30 7.77 -1.04 -3.75
CA VAL A 30 7.41 -1.22 -5.16
C VAL A 30 6.59 -2.51 -5.37
N PRO A 31 7.05 -3.70 -4.93
CA PRO A 31 6.25 -4.92 -5.08
C PRO A 31 4.92 -4.86 -4.32
N VAL A 32 4.91 -4.25 -3.13
CA VAL A 32 3.69 -4.15 -2.32
C VAL A 32 2.64 -3.26 -3.00
N TYR A 33 3.01 -2.09 -3.48
CA TYR A 33 2.09 -1.20 -4.18
C TYR A 33 1.62 -1.77 -5.51
N LEU A 34 2.49 -2.41 -6.30
CA LEU A 34 2.07 -3.09 -7.52
C LEU A 34 1.12 -4.25 -7.23
N ALA A 35 1.37 -5.03 -6.17
CA ALA A 35 0.45 -6.09 -5.77
C ALA A 35 -0.95 -5.51 -5.46
N VAL A 36 -1.03 -4.42 -4.71
CA VAL A 36 -2.31 -3.74 -4.42
C VAL A 36 -2.96 -3.16 -5.68
N ALA A 37 -2.15 -2.58 -6.59
CA ALA A 37 -2.63 -1.99 -7.85
C ALA A 37 -3.34 -3.01 -8.75
N PHE A 38 -2.77 -4.22 -8.87
CA PHE A 38 -3.26 -5.23 -9.79
C PHE A 38 -4.25 -6.22 -9.18
N LEU A 39 -4.34 -6.29 -7.86
CA LEU A 39 -5.25 -7.19 -7.16
C LEU A 39 -6.71 -7.13 -7.65
N PRO A 40 -7.31 -5.96 -7.97
CA PRO A 40 -8.67 -5.85 -8.52
C PRO A 40 -8.90 -6.56 -9.86
N PHE A 41 -7.84 -6.79 -10.62
CA PHE A 41 -7.87 -7.45 -11.93
C PHE A 41 -7.65 -8.97 -11.82
N THR A 42 -7.29 -9.46 -10.63
CA THR A 42 -7.03 -10.87 -10.39
C THR A 42 -8.20 -11.54 -9.67
N LYS A 43 -8.41 -12.83 -9.94
CA LYS A 43 -9.35 -13.67 -9.17
C LYS A 43 -8.63 -14.39 -8.02
N ILE A 44 -7.84 -13.66 -7.23
CA ILE A 44 -7.04 -14.27 -6.17
C ILE A 44 -7.86 -14.35 -4.88
N GLY A 45 -8.00 -15.58 -4.37
CA GLY A 45 -8.41 -15.87 -3.00
C GLY A 45 -9.90 -15.76 -2.67
N SER A 46 -10.29 -16.45 -1.59
CA SER A 46 -11.63 -16.42 -1.01
C SER A 46 -11.97 -15.05 -0.39
N GLU A 47 -13.24 -14.80 -0.05
CA GLU A 47 -13.65 -13.62 0.73
C GLU A 47 -12.84 -13.48 2.02
N LYS A 48 -12.73 -14.58 2.76
CA LYS A 48 -12.01 -14.66 4.02
C LYS A 48 -10.53 -14.30 3.85
N THR A 49 -9.88 -14.82 2.80
CA THR A 49 -8.46 -14.56 2.53
C THR A 49 -8.21 -13.07 2.32
N ILE A 50 -9.01 -12.39 1.50
CA ILE A 50 -8.81 -10.95 1.25
C ILE A 50 -9.09 -10.11 2.50
N LYS A 51 -10.09 -10.47 3.31
CA LYS A 51 -10.34 -9.78 4.58
C LYS A 51 -9.17 -9.90 5.53
N ILE A 52 -8.60 -11.10 5.65
CA ILE A 52 -7.40 -11.34 6.46
C ILE A 52 -6.21 -10.52 5.92
N SER A 53 -5.99 -10.52 4.60
CA SER A 53 -4.93 -9.72 3.97
C SER A 53 -5.12 -8.21 4.19
N ALA A 54 -6.36 -7.72 4.11
CA ALA A 54 -6.68 -6.32 4.39
C ALA A 54 -6.38 -5.94 5.85
N ILE A 55 -6.77 -6.79 6.80
CA ILE A 55 -6.46 -6.58 8.22
C ILE A 55 -4.95 -6.62 8.46
N GLY A 56 -4.24 -7.58 7.86
CA GLY A 56 -2.79 -7.68 7.95
C GLY A 56 -2.08 -6.42 7.42
N LEU A 57 -2.47 -5.96 6.23
CA LEU A 57 -1.94 -4.70 5.66
C LEU A 57 -2.28 -3.48 6.52
N LEU A 58 -3.46 -3.44 7.13
CA LEU A 58 -3.83 -2.34 8.04
C LEU A 58 -2.93 -2.32 9.27
N ILE A 59 -2.71 -3.48 9.90
CA ILE A 59 -1.84 -3.60 11.07
C ILE A 59 -0.41 -3.17 10.71
N VAL A 60 0.15 -3.71 9.63
CA VAL A 60 1.50 -3.34 9.17
C VAL A 60 1.56 -1.85 8.84
N GLY A 61 0.56 -1.32 8.15
CA GLY A 61 0.49 0.10 7.81
C GLY A 61 0.48 1.01 9.03
N LEU A 62 -0.26 0.65 10.08
CA LEU A 62 -0.26 1.40 11.35
C LEU A 62 1.12 1.34 12.04
N LEU A 63 1.75 0.16 12.10
CA LEU A 63 3.06 0.00 12.72
C LEU A 63 4.14 0.81 11.98
N VAL A 64 4.13 0.80 10.65
CA VAL A 64 5.04 1.58 9.81
C VAL A 64 4.78 3.07 9.99
N THR A 65 3.51 3.51 9.98
CA THR A 65 3.15 4.93 10.19
C THR A 65 3.60 5.45 11.56
N MET A 66 3.57 4.61 12.59
CA MET A 66 4.06 4.96 13.94
C MET A 66 5.59 4.91 14.05
N GLY A 67 6.30 4.50 13.00
CA GLY A 67 7.76 4.36 13.00
C GLY A 67 8.27 3.13 13.76
N LEU A 68 7.39 2.22 14.19
CA LEU A 68 7.75 1.06 15.01
C LEU A 68 8.57 0.02 14.25
N LEU A 69 8.51 0.03 12.92
CA LEU A 69 9.30 -0.85 12.05
C LEU A 69 10.50 -0.15 11.40
N ASN A 70 10.72 1.15 11.68
CA ASN A 70 11.76 1.94 11.01
C ASN A 70 13.18 1.39 11.24
N SER A 71 13.43 0.80 12.42
CA SER A 71 14.71 0.17 12.74
C SER A 71 15.02 -1.09 11.91
N MET A 72 14.00 -1.68 11.26
CA MET A 72 14.16 -2.85 10.40
C MET A 72 14.33 -2.49 8.92
N MET A 73 14.09 -1.23 8.54
CA MET A 73 14.18 -0.76 7.18
C MET A 73 15.59 -0.25 6.86
N PRO A 74 16.04 -0.35 5.59
CA PRO A 74 17.27 0.29 5.16
C PRO A 74 17.31 1.75 5.58
N TRP A 75 18.50 2.22 5.98
CA TRP A 75 18.65 3.62 6.32
C TRP A 75 18.35 4.50 5.10
N GLN A 76 17.46 5.47 5.29
CA GLN A 76 17.05 6.44 4.30
C GLN A 76 17.23 7.84 4.88
N LEU A 77 17.61 8.80 4.02
CA LEU A 77 17.61 10.20 4.40
C LEU A 77 16.19 10.62 4.76
N ASP A 78 15.99 11.02 6.01
CA ASP A 78 14.69 11.40 6.53
C ASP A 78 14.21 12.72 5.89
N ASN A 79 13.56 12.58 4.73
CA ASN A 79 12.99 13.69 3.99
C ASN A 79 11.51 13.80 4.32
N ARG A 80 11.15 14.93 4.95
CA ARG A 80 9.76 15.30 5.14
C ARG A 80 9.19 15.89 3.85
N MET A 81 8.06 15.35 3.42
CA MET A 81 7.25 15.92 2.34
C MET A 81 5.86 16.23 2.90
N VAL A 82 5.40 17.47 2.75
CA VAL A 82 4.12 17.94 3.32
C VAL A 82 4.01 17.61 4.83
N ASN A 83 5.10 17.85 5.58
CA ASN A 83 5.22 17.56 7.01
C ASN A 83 5.03 16.08 7.43
N LEU A 84 5.04 15.15 6.47
CA LEU A 84 5.03 13.71 6.71
C LEU A 84 6.43 13.14 6.49
N TRP A 85 6.86 12.31 7.44
CA TRP A 85 8.09 11.52 7.30
C TRP A 85 7.90 10.42 6.24
N GLU A 86 8.99 9.90 5.68
CA GLU A 86 8.93 8.85 4.65
C GLU A 86 8.08 7.65 5.10
N HIS A 87 8.46 7.04 6.23
CA HIS A 87 7.74 5.91 6.83
C HIS A 87 6.26 6.20 7.08
N GLN A 88 5.89 7.46 7.36
CA GLN A 88 4.48 7.83 7.49
C GLN A 88 3.74 7.77 6.16
N ARG A 89 4.36 8.24 5.07
CA ARG A 89 3.75 8.17 3.74
C ARG A 89 3.61 6.72 3.28
N GLU A 90 4.63 5.91 3.51
CA GLU A 90 4.63 4.49 3.16
C GLU A 90 3.53 3.73 3.91
N GLY A 91 3.47 3.94 5.22
CA GLY A 91 2.45 3.38 6.10
C GLY A 91 1.03 3.83 5.71
N LEU A 92 0.84 5.10 5.36
CA LEU A 92 -0.43 5.60 4.83
C LEU A 92 -0.80 4.92 3.49
N GLY A 93 0.18 4.67 2.62
CA GLY A 93 -0.02 3.90 1.40
C GLY A 93 -0.53 2.48 1.67
N LEU A 94 0.00 1.81 2.71
CA LEU A 94 -0.50 0.50 3.16
C LEU A 94 -1.91 0.57 3.73
N ILE A 95 -2.22 1.59 4.53
CA ILE A 95 -3.56 1.80 5.10
C ILE A 95 -4.59 2.01 3.98
N LEU A 96 -4.24 2.81 2.97
CA LEU A 96 -5.06 2.98 1.77
C LEU A 96 -5.24 1.67 1.01
N GLY A 97 -4.18 0.85 0.91
CA GLY A 97 -4.25 -0.47 0.27
C GLY A 97 -5.17 -1.42 1.03
N ALA A 98 -5.10 -1.44 2.35
CA ALA A 98 -6.00 -2.20 3.21
C ALA A 98 -7.46 -1.77 3.05
N ALA A 99 -7.73 -0.46 3.07
CA ALA A 99 -9.05 0.09 2.83
C ALA A 99 -9.58 -0.32 1.44
N TRP A 100 -8.72 -0.25 0.43
CA TRP A 100 -9.06 -0.68 -0.91
C TRP A 100 -9.43 -2.17 -0.99
N LEU A 101 -8.67 -3.05 -0.35
CA LEU A 101 -9.00 -4.48 -0.31
C LEU A 101 -10.31 -4.76 0.41
N TRP A 102 -10.60 -4.01 1.46
CA TRP A 102 -11.82 -4.15 2.24
C TRP A 102 -13.06 -3.66 1.48
N PHE A 103 -13.00 -2.46 0.91
CA PHE A 103 -14.15 -1.81 0.26
C PHE A 103 -14.28 -2.12 -1.22
N GLY A 104 -13.17 -2.31 -1.94
CA GLY A 104 -13.14 -2.64 -3.37
C GLY A 104 -13.95 -3.89 -3.72
N ARG A 105 -14.14 -4.80 -2.75
CA ARG A 105 -14.99 -5.98 -2.89
C ARG A 105 -16.49 -5.74 -2.66
N LYS A 106 -16.88 -4.83 -1.76
CA LYS A 106 -18.30 -4.46 -1.55
C LYS A 106 -18.92 -3.77 -2.77
N MET A 107 -18.06 -3.30 -3.66
CA MET A 107 -18.46 -2.64 -4.90
C MET A 107 -18.55 -3.60 -6.08
N LYS A 108 -18.42 -4.93 -5.92
CA LYS A 108 -18.52 -5.88 -7.05
C LYS A 108 -19.87 -5.80 -7.74
#